data_AF-A0AA44WHV7-F1
#
_entry.id   AF-A0AA44WHV7-F1
#
_cell.length_a   1.000
_cell.length_b   1.000
_cell.length_c   1.000
_cell.angle_alpha   90.00
_cell.angle_beta   90.00
_cell.angle_gamma   90.00
#
_symmetry.space_group_name_H-M   'P 1'
#
loop_
_entity.id
_entity.type
_entity.pdbx_description
1 polymer ?
#
loop_
_entity_poly.entity_id
_entity_poly.type
_entity_poly.pdbx_seq_one_letter_code
_entity_poly.pdbx_strand_id
1 'polypeptide(L)'
;MISMLLMEKILSTGDGGTFEAGIGAVLERINRTDGSAAHEEGIGDFATWFNLQKNISSTAPSYDYHMIDTDYFLPILLRDYFINNSDGRERAVTFMSTEATIDPDNAGHTYHDLALVNAEKIMNATAAFAGPGGQIRDNLIHLKEGEITGEWRDSTYGLGGGHIPYNVNTAIAPAGLRAIAALSEASFFPEHPEWAETATAAAQIWEDETLRFFEVTIEKDEARALLNDYVDSNGFSFPSQADGINSSVTFYGLALKGNNDIDLVRVMNSDDGFRHFLLNTTNQTQLSSYLSQTADHILQPFPAGLTTNIGLLVANPAYGGKPVYSANFTTSAYHGTVVWSWQLSMMAAGLERQLDRCRSKSVPDFCEDQTLFPKVTTAYNRLWDVIEENSRILGSEVWSWRYADDTFNAVALGDLPPPPGVNPTESNVVQYWSLTFLAVKRNESFR
;
A
#
# COMPACT_ATOMS: atom_id res chain seq x y z
N MET A 1 -8.74 -5.40 2.71
CA MET A 1 -8.35 -6.33 1.63
C MET A 1 -6.89 -6.80 1.70
N ILE A 2 -5.89 -5.90 1.77
CA ILE A 2 -4.46 -6.29 1.93
C ILE A 2 -4.24 -7.28 3.08
N SER A 3 -4.87 -7.04 4.23
CA SER A 3 -4.75 -7.95 5.38
C SER A 3 -5.30 -9.35 5.09
N MET A 4 -6.31 -9.49 4.22
CA MET A 4 -6.77 -10.81 3.77
C MET A 4 -5.69 -11.51 2.95
N LEU A 5 -5.03 -10.78 2.03
CA LEU A 5 -3.90 -11.32 1.24
C LEU A 5 -2.73 -11.73 2.13
N LEU A 6 -2.44 -10.95 3.18
CA LEU A 6 -1.37 -11.26 4.15
C LEU A 6 -1.73 -12.45 5.06
N MET A 7 -3.03 -12.65 5.32
CA MET A 7 -3.55 -13.69 6.20
C MET A 7 -4.04 -14.94 5.45
N GLU A 8 -3.91 -15.00 4.13
CA GLU A 8 -4.43 -16.08 3.28
C GLU A 8 -4.15 -17.48 3.85
N LYS A 9 -2.93 -17.73 4.34
CA LYS A 9 -2.49 -19.03 4.88
C LYS A 9 -3.28 -19.51 6.11
N ILE A 10 -3.99 -18.63 6.81
CA ILE A 10 -4.74 -18.97 8.03
C ILE A 10 -6.24 -18.69 7.93
N LEU A 11 -6.69 -18.04 6.86
CA LEU A 11 -8.12 -17.84 6.63
C LEU A 11 -8.77 -19.16 6.19
N SER A 12 -9.92 -19.46 6.78
CA SER A 12 -10.73 -20.61 6.36
C SER A 12 -11.23 -20.44 4.93
N THR A 13 -11.12 -21.50 4.13
CA THR A 13 -11.52 -21.59 2.72
C THR A 13 -12.77 -22.46 2.54
N GLY A 14 -13.34 -22.46 1.34
CA GLY A 14 -14.56 -23.21 0.99
C GLY A 14 -15.85 -22.47 1.34
N ASP A 15 -16.98 -23.16 1.14
CA ASP A 15 -18.33 -22.61 1.34
C ASP A 15 -18.52 -22.11 2.78
N GLY A 16 -18.91 -20.84 2.93
CA GLY A 16 -19.02 -20.18 4.24
C GLY A 16 -17.68 -19.83 4.91
N GLY A 17 -16.55 -20.02 4.24
CA GLY A 17 -15.23 -19.65 4.74
C GLY A 17 -15.03 -18.13 4.81
N THR A 18 -14.21 -17.70 5.78
CA THR A 18 -13.82 -16.29 5.99
C THR A 18 -13.27 -15.62 4.72
N PHE A 19 -12.56 -16.34 3.84
CA PHE A 19 -12.06 -15.75 2.59
C PHE A 19 -13.22 -15.37 1.65
N GLU A 20 -14.16 -16.30 1.40
CA GLU A 20 -15.39 -16.03 0.61
C GLU A 20 -16.24 -14.93 1.24
N ALA A 21 -16.39 -14.93 2.57
CA ALA A 21 -17.12 -13.89 3.29
C ALA A 21 -16.51 -12.50 3.08
N GLY A 22 -15.18 -12.38 3.10
CA GLY A 22 -14.49 -11.12 2.85
C GLY A 22 -14.61 -10.64 1.40
N ILE A 23 -14.52 -11.55 0.42
CA ILE A 23 -14.76 -11.21 -1.00
C ILE A 23 -16.21 -10.77 -1.19
N GLY A 24 -17.17 -11.53 -0.65
CA GLY A 24 -18.59 -11.23 -0.73
C GLY A 24 -18.92 -9.87 -0.12
N ALA A 25 -18.32 -9.53 1.03
CA ALA A 25 -18.52 -8.24 1.68
C ALA A 25 -18.13 -7.05 0.78
N VAL A 26 -17.08 -7.19 -0.04
CA VAL A 26 -16.67 -6.17 -1.01
C VAL A 26 -17.62 -6.15 -2.22
N LEU A 27 -17.91 -7.31 -2.79
CA LEU A 27 -18.79 -7.43 -3.97
C LEU A 27 -20.18 -6.86 -3.71
N GLU A 28 -20.77 -7.18 -2.56
CA GLU A 28 -22.06 -6.67 -2.10
C GLU A 28 -22.15 -5.13 -2.09
N ARG A 29 -21.01 -4.44 -2.00
CA ARG A 29 -20.90 -2.97 -1.86
C ARG A 29 -20.22 -2.31 -3.05
N ILE A 30 -20.08 -2.99 -4.19
CA ILE A 30 -19.65 -2.33 -5.43
C ILE A 30 -20.73 -1.33 -5.86
N ASN A 31 -20.32 -0.12 -6.22
CA ASN A 31 -21.20 0.80 -6.92
C ASN A 31 -21.40 0.29 -8.35
N ARG A 32 -22.55 -0.35 -8.61
CA ARG A 32 -22.87 -0.91 -9.94
C ARG A 32 -22.89 0.10 -11.09
N THR A 33 -22.89 1.40 -10.81
CA THR A 33 -22.96 2.44 -11.86
C THR A 33 -21.57 2.72 -12.45
N ASP A 34 -20.53 2.66 -11.62
CA ASP A 34 -19.17 3.03 -12.03
C ASP A 34 -18.10 1.97 -11.70
N GLY A 35 -18.43 0.92 -10.96
CA GLY A 35 -17.53 -0.14 -10.54
C GLY A 35 -16.66 0.16 -9.32
N SER A 36 -16.90 1.27 -8.60
CA SER A 36 -16.15 1.62 -7.38
C SER A 36 -16.41 0.62 -6.26
N ALA A 37 -15.37 0.22 -5.55
CA ALA A 37 -15.48 -0.58 -4.33
C ALA A 37 -15.59 0.32 -3.11
N ALA A 38 -16.50 -0.01 -2.19
CA ALA A 38 -16.65 0.72 -0.95
C ALA A 38 -15.42 0.51 -0.05
N HIS A 39 -14.81 1.61 0.38
CA HIS A 39 -13.72 1.62 1.35
C HIS A 39 -14.22 1.36 2.77
N GLU A 40 -15.29 2.07 3.15
CA GLU A 40 -15.93 2.00 4.45
C GLU A 40 -17.44 2.02 4.30
N GLU A 41 -18.13 1.60 5.36
CA GLU A 41 -19.58 1.76 5.48
C GLU A 41 -19.97 2.47 6.78
N GLY A 42 -20.85 3.45 6.64
CA GLY A 42 -21.58 4.03 7.74
C GLY A 42 -22.85 3.21 7.98
N ILE A 43 -22.98 2.61 9.17
CA ILE A 43 -24.14 1.79 9.55
C ILE A 43 -24.77 2.27 10.86
N GLY A 44 -25.99 1.81 11.17
CA GLY A 44 -26.67 2.06 12.45
C GLY A 44 -26.92 3.55 12.75
N ASP A 45 -26.67 3.95 14.00
CA ASP A 45 -26.89 5.33 14.44
C ASP A 45 -25.97 6.33 13.72
N PHE A 46 -24.78 5.89 13.32
CA PHE A 46 -23.85 6.72 12.55
C PHE A 46 -24.38 7.03 11.15
N ALA A 47 -24.94 6.03 10.46
CA ALA A 47 -25.63 6.23 9.19
C ALA A 47 -26.83 7.19 9.34
N THR A 48 -27.61 7.02 10.42
CA THR A 48 -28.75 7.89 10.72
C THR A 48 -28.30 9.34 10.92
N TRP A 49 -27.22 9.55 11.67
CA TRP A 49 -26.65 10.88 11.88
C TRP A 49 -26.16 11.53 10.59
N PHE A 50 -25.43 10.79 9.74
CA PHE A 50 -24.97 11.29 8.44
C PHE A 50 -26.11 11.64 7.50
N ASN A 51 -27.15 10.79 7.44
CA ASN A 51 -28.33 11.08 6.63
C ASN A 51 -29.02 12.37 7.11
N LEU A 52 -29.14 12.58 8.42
CA LEU A 52 -29.69 13.83 8.98
C LEU A 52 -28.86 15.07 8.61
N GLN A 53 -27.53 14.97 8.59
CA GLN A 53 -26.68 16.07 8.11
C GLN A 53 -26.94 16.45 6.64
N LYS A 54 -27.37 15.47 5.84
CA LYS A 54 -27.77 15.66 4.44
C LYS A 54 -29.26 16.02 4.29
N ASN A 55 -29.98 16.29 5.40
CA ASN A 55 -31.44 16.48 5.45
C ASN A 55 -32.25 15.28 4.92
N ILE A 56 -31.72 14.07 5.05
CA ILE A 56 -32.37 12.81 4.65
C ILE A 56 -32.86 12.10 5.92
N SER A 57 -34.15 11.80 6.01
CA SER A 57 -34.71 11.01 7.11
C SER A 57 -34.62 9.51 6.80
N SER A 58 -33.44 8.91 7.01
CA SER A 58 -33.16 7.49 6.71
C SER A 58 -32.17 6.88 7.68
N THR A 59 -32.30 5.57 7.93
CA THR A 59 -31.31 4.74 8.65
C THR A 59 -30.55 3.81 7.70
N ALA A 60 -30.72 3.99 6.39
CA ALA A 60 -30.02 3.20 5.38
C ALA A 60 -28.50 3.41 5.50
N PRO A 61 -27.69 2.36 5.27
CA PRO A 61 -26.25 2.48 5.29
C PRO A 61 -25.76 3.46 4.22
N SER A 62 -24.56 4.00 4.42
CA SER A 62 -23.83 4.76 3.42
C SER A 62 -22.54 4.06 3.09
N TYR A 63 -22.22 3.93 1.81
CA TYR A 63 -20.97 3.34 1.34
C TYR A 63 -20.05 4.44 0.84
N ASP A 64 -18.82 4.42 1.32
CA ASP A 64 -17.81 5.42 0.94
C ASP A 64 -16.98 4.90 -0.23
N TYR A 65 -16.98 5.64 -1.33
CA TYR A 65 -16.30 5.28 -2.57
C TYR A 65 -15.13 6.21 -2.91
N HIS A 66 -14.73 7.14 -2.04
CA HIS A 66 -13.75 8.17 -2.45
C HIS A 66 -12.33 7.61 -2.68
N MET A 67 -12.01 6.48 -2.05
CA MET A 67 -10.69 5.84 -2.12
C MET A 67 -10.51 5.07 -3.43
N ILE A 68 -9.47 5.45 -4.19
CA ILE A 68 -9.20 4.93 -5.53
C ILE A 68 -8.44 3.60 -5.50
N ASP A 69 -7.68 3.32 -4.44
CA ASP A 69 -6.87 2.11 -4.30
C ASP A 69 -7.72 0.85 -4.09
N THR A 70 -8.85 1.02 -3.40
CA THR A 70 -9.79 -0.01 -2.99
C THR A 70 -10.31 -0.80 -4.20
N ASP A 71 -10.59 -0.10 -5.30
CA ASP A 71 -11.07 -0.70 -6.56
C ASP A 71 -10.17 -1.83 -7.05
N TYR A 72 -8.85 -1.62 -7.03
CA TYR A 72 -7.86 -2.50 -7.66
C TYR A 72 -7.53 -3.74 -6.83
N PHE A 73 -7.88 -3.77 -5.54
CA PHE A 73 -7.64 -4.94 -4.70
C PHE A 73 -8.63 -6.07 -4.95
N LEU A 74 -9.84 -5.78 -5.43
CA LEU A 74 -10.85 -6.81 -5.66
C LEU A 74 -10.38 -7.86 -6.68
N PRO A 75 -9.92 -7.51 -7.90
CA PRO A 75 -9.40 -8.50 -8.84
C PRO A 75 -8.25 -9.33 -8.26
N ILE A 76 -7.39 -8.74 -7.44
CA ILE A 76 -6.27 -9.43 -6.80
C ILE A 76 -6.77 -10.50 -5.83
N LEU A 77 -7.77 -10.19 -5.00
CA LEU A 77 -8.41 -11.17 -4.11
C LEU A 77 -9.10 -12.28 -4.91
N LEU A 78 -9.81 -11.93 -5.98
CA LEU A 78 -10.48 -12.89 -6.84
C LEU A 78 -9.48 -13.86 -7.47
N ARG A 79 -8.35 -13.35 -8.00
CA ARG A 79 -7.28 -14.18 -8.55
C ARG A 79 -6.69 -15.09 -7.48
N ASP A 80 -6.27 -14.56 -6.34
CA ASP A 80 -5.60 -15.35 -5.31
C ASP A 80 -6.50 -16.48 -4.80
N TYR A 81 -7.78 -16.20 -4.56
CA TYR A 81 -8.70 -17.23 -4.11
C TYR A 81 -9.18 -18.15 -5.24
N PHE A 82 -9.78 -17.61 -6.30
CA PHE A 82 -10.45 -18.45 -7.30
C PHE A 82 -9.53 -19.08 -8.34
N ILE A 83 -8.28 -18.63 -8.47
CA ILE A 83 -7.29 -19.24 -9.37
C ILE A 83 -6.24 -20.02 -8.58
N ASN A 84 -5.63 -19.40 -7.55
CA ASN A 84 -4.48 -20.01 -6.87
C ASN A 84 -4.91 -21.02 -5.78
N ASN A 85 -6.05 -20.82 -5.12
CA ASN A 85 -6.56 -21.74 -4.11
C ASN A 85 -7.40 -22.90 -4.69
N SER A 86 -7.20 -24.13 -4.19
CA SER A 86 -7.95 -25.30 -4.67
C SER A 86 -9.43 -25.25 -4.37
N ASP A 87 -9.79 -24.87 -3.14
CA ASP A 87 -11.18 -24.84 -2.71
C ASP A 87 -11.89 -23.69 -3.44
N GLY A 88 -11.22 -22.55 -3.59
CA GLY A 88 -11.71 -21.42 -4.37
C GLY A 88 -12.01 -21.81 -5.82
N ARG A 89 -11.10 -22.51 -6.52
CA ARG A 89 -11.34 -22.98 -7.91
C ARG A 89 -12.63 -23.79 -8.05
N GLU A 90 -12.93 -24.68 -7.11
CA GLU A 90 -14.15 -25.50 -7.15
C GLU A 90 -15.42 -24.68 -6.86
N ARG A 91 -15.27 -23.57 -6.11
CA ARG A 91 -16.36 -22.70 -5.66
C ARG A 91 -16.70 -21.57 -6.63
N ALA A 92 -15.77 -21.18 -7.49
CA ALA A 92 -15.85 -20.04 -8.40
C ALA A 92 -17.22 -19.83 -9.05
N VAL A 93 -17.72 -20.84 -9.78
CA VAL A 93 -18.99 -20.74 -10.53
C VAL A 93 -20.17 -20.51 -9.60
N THR A 94 -20.24 -21.24 -8.49
CA THR A 94 -21.36 -21.14 -7.55
C THR A 94 -21.32 -19.79 -6.83
N PHE A 95 -20.14 -19.40 -6.34
CA PHE A 95 -19.96 -18.14 -5.62
C PHE A 95 -20.30 -16.93 -6.51
N MET A 96 -19.81 -16.91 -7.75
CA MET A 96 -20.06 -15.81 -8.69
C MET A 96 -21.51 -15.71 -9.16
N SER A 97 -22.28 -16.80 -9.08
CA SER A 97 -23.72 -16.81 -9.39
C SER A 97 -24.58 -16.30 -8.22
N THR A 98 -23.99 -15.92 -7.08
CA THR A 98 -24.72 -15.41 -5.92
C THR A 98 -25.28 -14.02 -6.25
N GLU A 99 -26.58 -13.81 -6.02
CA GLU A 99 -27.21 -12.49 -6.12
C GLU A 99 -26.83 -11.61 -4.94
N ALA A 100 -26.52 -10.34 -5.20
CA ALA A 100 -26.25 -9.36 -4.16
C ALA A 100 -27.53 -9.01 -3.39
N THR A 101 -27.39 -8.85 -2.08
CA THR A 101 -28.53 -8.69 -1.15
C THR A 101 -28.37 -7.55 -0.14
N ILE A 102 -27.17 -6.98 0.00
CA ILE A 102 -26.86 -6.00 1.06
C ILE A 102 -27.13 -4.57 0.58
N ASP A 103 -26.57 -4.16 -0.54
CA ASP A 103 -26.88 -2.87 -1.15
C ASP A 103 -28.16 -3.01 -1.99
N PRO A 104 -29.27 -2.33 -1.64
CA PRO A 104 -30.50 -2.37 -2.41
C PRO A 104 -30.32 -1.90 -3.85
N ASP A 105 -29.34 -1.03 -4.12
CA ASP A 105 -29.06 -0.59 -5.48
C ASP A 105 -28.51 -1.75 -6.32
N ASN A 106 -27.90 -2.77 -5.72
CA ASN A 106 -27.38 -3.95 -6.41
C ASN A 106 -28.42 -5.07 -6.62
N ALA A 107 -29.70 -4.83 -6.30
CA ALA A 107 -30.75 -5.83 -6.46
C ALA A 107 -30.85 -6.37 -7.91
N GLY A 108 -30.80 -7.69 -8.05
CA GLY A 108 -30.86 -8.38 -9.35
C GLY A 108 -29.52 -8.49 -10.07
N HIS A 109 -28.42 -8.00 -9.48
CA HIS A 109 -27.06 -8.26 -9.95
C HIS A 109 -26.43 -9.42 -9.19
N THR A 110 -25.65 -10.22 -9.92
CA THR A 110 -24.81 -11.25 -9.35
C THR A 110 -23.44 -10.71 -8.94
N TYR A 111 -22.73 -11.46 -8.11
CA TYR A 111 -21.32 -11.21 -7.80
C TYR A 111 -20.44 -11.15 -9.05
N HIS A 112 -20.75 -11.94 -10.09
CA HIS A 112 -20.11 -11.83 -11.40
C HIS A 112 -20.31 -10.44 -12.02
N ASP A 113 -21.56 -9.96 -12.07
CA ASP A 113 -21.88 -8.67 -12.69
C ASP A 113 -21.15 -7.51 -12.00
N LEU A 114 -21.05 -7.58 -10.66
CA LEU A 114 -20.37 -6.58 -9.84
C LEU A 114 -18.84 -6.64 -9.98
N ALA A 115 -18.27 -7.85 -10.10
CA ALA A 115 -16.85 -8.02 -10.40
C ALA A 115 -16.51 -7.51 -11.82
N LEU A 116 -17.40 -7.76 -12.79
CA LEU A 116 -17.24 -7.34 -14.18
C LEU A 116 -17.20 -5.81 -14.30
N VAL A 117 -18.18 -5.09 -13.73
CA VAL A 117 -18.20 -3.62 -13.81
C VAL A 117 -17.00 -2.98 -13.11
N ASN A 118 -16.50 -3.58 -12.02
CA ASN A 118 -15.25 -3.15 -11.39
C ASN A 118 -14.02 -3.37 -12.30
N ALA A 119 -13.94 -4.52 -12.98
CA ALA A 119 -12.86 -4.78 -13.93
C ALA A 119 -12.93 -3.83 -15.15
N GLU A 120 -14.12 -3.55 -15.69
CA GLU A 120 -14.33 -2.58 -16.76
C GLU A 120 -13.82 -1.18 -16.35
N LYS A 121 -14.14 -0.75 -15.12
CA LYS A 121 -13.65 0.51 -14.55
C LYS A 121 -12.12 0.56 -14.56
N ILE A 122 -11.46 -0.47 -14.04
CA ILE A 122 -10.00 -0.54 -13.94
C ILE A 122 -9.36 -0.51 -15.33
N MET A 123 -9.89 -1.27 -16.28
CA MET A 123 -9.41 -1.28 -17.66
C MET A 123 -9.55 0.10 -18.31
N ASN A 124 -10.67 0.78 -18.11
CA ASN A 124 -10.90 2.12 -18.62
C ASN A 124 -9.97 3.17 -17.98
N ALA A 125 -9.82 3.14 -16.65
CA ALA A 125 -9.00 4.09 -15.90
C ALA A 125 -7.51 4.00 -16.24
N THR A 126 -7.04 2.85 -16.69
CA THR A 126 -5.62 2.59 -16.97
C THR A 126 -5.26 2.66 -18.45
N ALA A 127 -6.26 2.67 -19.35
CA ALA A 127 -6.08 2.62 -20.79
C ALA A 127 -5.28 3.80 -21.35
N ALA A 128 -5.53 5.03 -20.84
CA ALA A 128 -4.87 6.24 -21.34
C ALA A 128 -3.35 6.18 -21.14
N PHE A 129 -2.89 5.73 -19.96
CA PHE A 129 -1.46 5.59 -19.69
C PHE A 129 -0.82 4.45 -20.50
N ALA A 130 -1.54 3.35 -20.69
CA ALA A 130 -1.06 2.20 -21.47
C ALA A 130 -1.07 2.45 -22.99
N GLY A 131 -1.79 3.48 -23.46
CA GLY A 131 -1.90 3.82 -24.87
C GLY A 131 -0.59 4.31 -25.52
N PRO A 132 -0.49 4.31 -26.86
CA PRO A 132 0.69 4.82 -27.57
C PRO A 132 0.98 6.29 -27.24
N GLY A 133 2.17 6.56 -26.69
CA GLY A 133 2.55 7.90 -26.23
C GLY A 133 1.80 8.38 -24.98
N GLY A 134 1.07 7.47 -24.33
CA GLY A 134 0.24 7.75 -23.16
C GLY A 134 0.99 7.80 -21.84
N GLN A 135 2.28 7.44 -21.82
CA GLN A 135 3.13 7.38 -20.62
C GLN A 135 3.57 8.80 -20.21
N ILE A 136 2.58 9.63 -19.86
CA ILE A 136 2.72 11.01 -19.42
C ILE A 136 2.02 11.17 -18.07
N ARG A 137 2.43 12.20 -17.32
CA ARG A 137 1.94 12.44 -15.96
C ARG A 137 0.43 12.62 -15.87
N ASP A 138 -0.19 13.27 -16.84
CA ASP A 138 -1.64 13.54 -16.82
C ASP A 138 -2.51 12.29 -16.99
N ASN A 139 -1.93 11.18 -17.45
CA ASN A 139 -2.62 9.90 -17.60
C ASN A 139 -2.39 8.96 -16.41
N LEU A 140 -1.64 9.39 -15.39
CA LEU A 140 -1.54 8.64 -14.15
C LEU A 140 -2.90 8.61 -13.43
N ILE A 141 -3.06 7.69 -12.48
CA ILE A 141 -4.23 7.63 -11.61
C ILE A 141 -4.11 8.73 -10.56
N HIS A 142 -5.13 9.59 -10.52
CA HIS A 142 -5.24 10.72 -9.61
C HIS A 142 -6.28 10.43 -8.52
N LEU A 143 -6.18 11.12 -7.39
CA LEU A 143 -7.30 11.25 -6.46
C LEU A 143 -8.53 11.82 -7.21
N LYS A 144 -9.72 11.51 -6.70
CA LYS A 144 -10.96 12.05 -7.27
C LYS A 144 -10.97 13.59 -7.16
N GLU A 145 -11.62 14.24 -8.12
CA GLU A 145 -11.69 15.71 -8.15
C GLU A 145 -12.30 16.26 -6.86
N GLY A 146 -11.59 17.22 -6.24
CA GLY A 146 -12.00 17.84 -4.98
C GLY A 146 -11.65 17.04 -3.72
N GLU A 147 -11.19 15.79 -3.85
CA GLU A 147 -10.77 14.98 -2.71
C GLU A 147 -9.31 15.26 -2.34
N ILE A 148 -9.04 15.28 -1.03
CA ILE A 148 -7.69 15.49 -0.46
C ILE A 148 -7.09 14.21 0.11
N THR A 149 -7.88 13.14 0.15
CA THR A 149 -7.54 11.76 0.51
C THR A 149 -8.10 10.85 -0.58
N GLY A 150 -7.60 9.62 -0.65
CA GLY A 150 -8.15 8.65 -1.62
C GLY A 150 -7.31 7.40 -1.80
N GLU A 151 -6.41 7.10 -0.89
CA GLU A 151 -5.73 5.83 -0.77
C GLU A 151 -5.39 5.62 0.72
N TRP A 152 -4.90 4.44 1.10
CA TRP A 152 -4.72 4.02 2.50
C TRP A 152 -4.12 5.09 3.45
N ARG A 153 -3.30 6.05 2.99
CA ARG A 153 -2.89 7.22 3.79
C ARG A 153 -4.01 8.26 3.88
N ASP A 154 -5.16 7.84 4.36
CA ASP A 154 -6.46 8.52 4.43
C ASP A 154 -6.54 9.74 5.39
N SER A 155 -5.40 10.37 5.66
CA SER A 155 -5.33 11.60 6.45
C SER A 155 -4.97 12.79 5.57
N THR A 156 -5.45 13.99 5.92
CA THR A 156 -5.23 15.26 5.18
C THR A 156 -3.79 15.47 4.69
N TYR A 157 -2.79 15.04 5.46
CA TYR A 157 -1.37 15.22 5.13
C TYR A 157 -0.65 13.91 4.83
N GLY A 158 -1.38 12.78 4.74
CA GLY A 158 -0.79 11.46 4.51
C GLY A 158 0.01 11.38 3.22
N LEU A 159 -0.43 12.08 2.17
CA LEU A 159 0.29 12.24 0.90
C LEU A 159 1.07 13.56 0.79
N GLY A 160 1.21 14.34 1.87
CA GLY A 160 1.77 15.69 1.81
C GLY A 160 0.95 16.65 0.94
N GLY A 161 -0.36 16.37 0.80
CA GLY A 161 -1.28 17.06 -0.11
C GLY A 161 -1.12 16.66 -1.58
N GLY A 162 -0.41 15.57 -1.88
CA GLY A 162 -0.28 15.04 -3.22
C GLY A 162 -1.60 14.49 -3.76
N HIS A 163 -1.80 14.62 -5.08
CA HIS A 163 -3.01 14.17 -5.77
C HIS A 163 -2.76 12.99 -6.72
N ILE A 164 -1.51 12.57 -6.90
CA ILE A 164 -1.14 11.42 -7.72
C ILE A 164 -0.30 10.49 -6.85
N PRO A 165 -0.90 9.46 -6.22
CA PRO A 165 -0.21 8.63 -5.22
C PRO A 165 0.80 7.66 -5.85
N TYR A 166 1.96 7.50 -5.22
CA TYR A 166 3.01 6.61 -5.68
C TYR A 166 2.57 5.13 -5.69
N ASN A 167 2.15 4.61 -4.54
CA ASN A 167 1.73 3.21 -4.37
C ASN A 167 0.64 2.77 -5.36
N VAL A 168 -0.37 3.62 -5.60
CA VAL A 168 -1.48 3.34 -6.52
C VAL A 168 -0.93 3.12 -7.93
N ASN A 169 -0.10 4.06 -8.39
CA ASN A 169 0.40 4.07 -9.76
C ASN A 169 1.50 3.05 -10.01
N THR A 170 2.35 2.76 -9.02
CA THR A 170 3.55 1.94 -9.24
C THR A 170 3.40 0.50 -8.75
N ALA A 171 2.34 0.17 -8.02
CA ALA A 171 2.12 -1.17 -7.50
C ALA A 171 0.68 -1.66 -7.66
N ILE A 172 -0.29 -0.91 -7.16
CA ILE A 172 -1.66 -1.40 -6.99
C ILE A 172 -2.39 -1.51 -8.34
N ALA A 173 -2.33 -0.48 -9.18
CA ALA A 173 -2.94 -0.49 -10.50
C ALA A 173 -2.38 -1.57 -11.44
N PRO A 174 -1.04 -1.67 -11.64
CA PRO A 174 -0.49 -2.79 -12.41
C PRO A 174 -0.83 -4.16 -11.80
N ALA A 175 -0.91 -4.31 -10.48
CA ALA A 175 -1.30 -5.58 -9.86
C ALA A 175 -2.76 -5.94 -10.14
N GLY A 176 -3.66 -4.95 -10.12
CA GLY A 176 -5.06 -5.11 -10.55
C GLY A 176 -5.16 -5.56 -12.01
N LEU A 177 -4.38 -4.94 -12.91
CA LEU A 177 -4.32 -5.34 -14.32
C LEU A 177 -3.79 -6.76 -14.52
N ARG A 178 -2.71 -7.15 -13.81
CA ARG A 178 -2.22 -8.55 -13.82
C ARG A 178 -3.29 -9.53 -13.33
N ALA A 179 -4.07 -9.13 -12.34
CA ALA A 179 -5.13 -9.97 -11.82
C ALA A 179 -6.30 -10.10 -12.80
N ILE A 180 -6.73 -9.02 -13.44
CA ILE A 180 -7.73 -9.05 -14.52
C ILE A 180 -7.25 -9.94 -15.67
N ALA A 181 -5.98 -9.83 -16.08
CA ALA A 181 -5.42 -10.70 -17.13
C ALA A 181 -5.56 -12.18 -16.77
N ALA A 182 -5.14 -12.58 -15.57
CA ALA A 182 -5.22 -13.96 -15.09
C ALA A 182 -6.68 -14.46 -14.97
N LEU A 183 -7.59 -13.60 -14.50
CA LEU A 183 -9.01 -13.90 -14.44
C LEU A 183 -9.59 -14.13 -15.85
N SER A 184 -9.29 -13.27 -16.81
CA SER A 184 -9.73 -13.44 -18.19
C SER A 184 -9.14 -14.69 -18.86
N GLU A 185 -7.87 -15.04 -18.61
CA GLU A 185 -7.29 -16.32 -19.04
C GLU A 185 -8.05 -17.53 -18.48
N ALA A 186 -8.53 -17.42 -17.24
CA ALA A 186 -9.37 -18.42 -16.58
C ALA A 186 -10.86 -18.33 -16.97
N SER A 187 -11.22 -17.50 -17.96
CA SER A 187 -12.60 -17.29 -18.43
C SER A 187 -13.56 -16.73 -17.36
N PHE A 188 -13.05 -15.96 -16.39
CA PHE A 188 -13.88 -15.28 -15.40
C PHE A 188 -14.71 -14.13 -15.98
N PHE A 189 -14.25 -13.51 -17.07
CA PHE A 189 -14.93 -12.42 -17.78
C PHE A 189 -15.13 -12.83 -19.24
N PRO A 190 -16.07 -13.76 -19.54
CA PRO A 190 -16.29 -14.25 -20.90
C PRO A 190 -16.75 -13.17 -21.89
N GLU A 191 -17.23 -12.04 -21.41
CA GLU A 191 -17.57 -10.84 -22.18
C GLU A 191 -16.31 -10.14 -22.75
N HIS A 192 -15.17 -10.31 -22.08
CA HIS A 192 -13.89 -9.68 -22.41
C HIS A 192 -12.72 -10.68 -22.46
N PRO A 193 -12.74 -11.66 -23.37
CA PRO A 193 -11.63 -12.61 -23.51
C PRO A 193 -10.31 -11.92 -23.92
N GLU A 194 -10.36 -10.77 -24.57
CA GLU A 194 -9.20 -9.97 -24.99
C GLU A 194 -8.42 -9.37 -23.81
N TRP A 195 -9.01 -9.30 -22.61
CA TRP A 195 -8.35 -8.74 -21.44
C TRP A 195 -7.16 -9.59 -20.96
N ALA A 196 -7.13 -10.89 -21.26
CA ALA A 196 -5.96 -11.73 -21.00
C ALA A 196 -4.68 -11.11 -21.59
N GLU A 197 -4.73 -10.70 -22.87
CA GLU A 197 -3.59 -10.10 -23.57
C GLU A 197 -3.48 -8.60 -23.29
N THR A 198 -4.59 -7.86 -23.37
CA THR A 198 -4.57 -6.39 -23.28
C THR A 198 -4.26 -5.90 -21.87
N ALA A 199 -4.78 -6.53 -20.82
CA ALA A 199 -4.44 -6.19 -19.43
C ALA A 199 -3.00 -6.62 -19.09
N THR A 200 -2.51 -7.73 -19.65
CA THR A 200 -1.09 -8.13 -19.53
C THR A 200 -0.16 -7.07 -20.11
N ALA A 201 -0.44 -6.61 -21.33
CA ALA A 201 0.35 -5.57 -21.99
C ALA A 201 0.28 -4.24 -21.25
N ALA A 202 -0.91 -3.83 -20.81
CA ALA A 202 -1.09 -2.63 -20.01
C ALA A 202 -0.31 -2.71 -18.69
N ALA A 203 -0.44 -3.81 -17.94
CA ALA A 203 0.28 -4.02 -16.69
C ALA A 203 1.79 -3.88 -16.85
N GLN A 204 2.36 -4.46 -17.92
CA GLN A 204 3.78 -4.34 -18.22
C GLN A 204 4.22 -2.89 -18.43
N ILE A 205 3.44 -2.10 -19.19
CA ILE A 205 3.73 -0.67 -19.41
C ILE A 205 3.67 0.10 -18.10
N TRP A 206 2.63 -0.13 -17.29
CA TRP A 206 2.51 0.47 -15.95
C TRP A 206 3.67 0.10 -15.04
N GLU A 207 4.10 -1.16 -15.04
CA GLU A 207 5.25 -1.63 -14.26
C GLU A 207 6.56 -0.95 -14.68
N ASP A 208 6.80 -0.81 -15.99
CA ASP A 208 8.09 -0.33 -16.51
C ASP A 208 8.22 1.20 -16.50
N GLU A 209 7.11 1.93 -16.70
CA GLU A 209 7.15 3.34 -17.05
C GLU A 209 6.77 4.31 -15.91
N THR A 210 6.22 3.81 -14.80
CA THR A 210 5.65 4.68 -13.74
C THR A 210 6.68 5.16 -12.72
N LEU A 211 7.66 4.34 -12.35
CA LEU A 211 8.63 4.68 -11.30
C LEU A 211 9.37 6.00 -11.57
N ARG A 212 9.72 6.28 -12.83
CA ARG A 212 10.46 7.49 -13.23
C ARG A 212 9.76 8.80 -12.88
N PHE A 213 8.43 8.80 -12.69
CA PHE A 213 7.70 10.01 -12.31
C PHE A 213 7.90 10.36 -10.84
N PHE A 214 8.24 9.38 -10.01
CA PHE A 214 8.35 9.51 -8.55
C PHE A 214 9.81 9.49 -8.07
N GLU A 215 10.76 9.16 -8.93
CA GLU A 215 12.17 9.05 -8.57
C GLU A 215 12.74 10.39 -8.07
N VAL A 216 13.37 10.32 -6.89
CA VAL A 216 14.14 11.39 -6.28
C VAL A 216 15.57 10.90 -6.16
N THR A 217 16.52 11.69 -6.66
CA THR A 217 17.95 11.49 -6.40
C THR A 217 18.51 12.75 -5.78
N ILE A 218 19.16 12.60 -4.61
CA ILE A 218 19.78 13.69 -3.86
C ILE A 218 21.26 13.41 -3.78
N GLU A 219 22.07 14.39 -4.19
CA GLU A 219 23.52 14.28 -4.15
C GLU A 219 24.03 14.18 -2.70
N LYS A 220 25.12 13.43 -2.51
CA LYS A 220 25.67 13.09 -1.18
C LYS A 220 25.76 14.29 -0.22
N ASP A 221 26.32 15.40 -0.66
CA ASP A 221 26.54 16.57 0.20
C ASP A 221 25.23 17.31 0.53
N GLU A 222 24.28 17.33 -0.41
CA GLU A 222 22.92 17.86 -0.16
C GLU A 222 22.15 16.96 0.80
N ALA A 223 22.22 15.64 0.62
CA ALA A 223 21.58 14.66 1.51
C ALA A 223 22.09 14.82 2.96
N ARG A 224 23.41 14.98 3.15
CA ARG A 224 24.01 15.25 4.46
C ARG A 224 23.50 16.54 5.08
N ALA A 225 23.42 17.62 4.30
CA ALA A 225 22.90 18.90 4.77
C ALA A 225 21.43 18.79 5.20
N LEU A 226 20.59 18.15 4.39
CA LEU A 226 19.17 17.94 4.67
C LEU A 226 18.94 17.15 5.97
N LEU A 227 19.72 16.09 6.21
CA LEU A 227 19.64 15.31 7.44
C LEU A 227 20.02 16.11 8.69
N ASN A 228 21.10 16.90 8.61
CA ASN A 228 21.51 17.78 9.71
C ASN A 228 20.44 18.85 9.97
N ASP A 229 19.97 19.52 8.92
CA ASP A 229 18.93 20.53 9.02
C ASP A 229 17.63 19.97 9.60
N TYR A 230 17.24 18.73 9.24
CA TYR A 230 16.06 18.07 9.79
C TYR A 230 16.15 17.87 11.31
N VAL A 231 17.29 17.39 11.81
CA VAL A 231 17.51 17.21 13.25
C VAL A 231 17.57 18.56 13.97
N ASP A 232 18.36 19.49 13.45
CA ASP A 232 18.60 20.79 14.09
C ASP A 232 17.33 21.65 14.14
N SER A 233 16.58 21.73 13.04
CA SER A 233 15.37 22.58 12.95
C SER A 233 14.19 22.07 13.79
N ASN A 234 14.12 20.75 14.02
CA ASN A 234 13.11 20.15 14.89
C ASN A 234 13.57 20.03 16.35
N GLY A 235 14.83 20.36 16.66
CA GLY A 235 15.38 20.23 18.01
C GLY A 235 15.45 18.78 18.49
N PHE A 236 15.64 17.83 17.57
CA PHE A 236 15.77 16.42 17.92
C PHE A 236 17.12 16.15 18.57
N SER A 237 17.16 15.26 19.57
CA SER A 237 18.40 14.89 20.27
C SER A 237 19.05 13.62 19.73
N PHE A 238 18.45 12.94 18.74
CA PHE A 238 19.07 11.81 18.06
C PHE A 238 20.02 12.28 16.96
N PRO A 239 21.06 11.48 16.62
CA PRO A 239 21.99 11.82 15.54
C PRO A 239 21.29 11.91 14.18
N SER A 240 21.74 12.84 13.33
CA SER A 240 21.26 13.01 11.95
C SER A 240 21.60 11.86 11.01
N GLN A 241 22.58 11.04 11.37
CA GLN A 241 23.11 9.95 10.55
C GLN A 241 23.75 10.42 9.23
N ALA A 242 24.01 11.73 9.09
CA ALA A 242 24.61 12.30 7.88
C ALA A 242 25.97 11.69 7.52
N ASP A 243 26.80 11.36 8.53
CA ASP A 243 28.12 10.75 8.31
C ASP A 243 28.05 9.38 7.62
N GLY A 244 26.92 8.68 7.72
CA GLY A 244 26.68 7.40 7.05
C GLY A 244 26.41 7.51 5.55
N ILE A 245 26.07 8.71 5.05
CA ILE A 245 25.74 8.94 3.64
C ILE A 245 27.02 9.08 2.82
N ASN A 246 27.39 8.06 2.04
CA ASN A 246 28.65 8.02 1.28
C ASN A 246 28.49 8.19 -0.23
N SER A 247 27.26 8.23 -0.72
CA SER A 247 26.89 8.39 -2.13
C SER A 247 25.59 9.19 -2.23
N SER A 248 25.12 9.45 -3.46
CA SER A 248 23.78 9.98 -3.68
C SER A 248 22.73 9.03 -3.07
N VAL A 249 21.64 9.61 -2.57
CA VAL A 249 20.49 8.90 -2.01
C VAL A 249 19.38 8.91 -3.06
N THR A 250 18.95 7.73 -3.48
CA THR A 250 17.79 7.55 -4.36
C THR A 250 16.61 7.03 -3.53
N PHE A 251 15.41 7.50 -3.84
CA PHE A 251 14.14 7.01 -3.31
C PHE A 251 12.97 7.43 -4.21
N TYR A 252 11.78 6.87 -3.97
CA TYR A 252 10.57 7.29 -4.67
C TYR A 252 9.74 8.18 -3.75
N GLY A 253 9.43 9.39 -4.22
CA GLY A 253 8.59 10.34 -3.51
C GLY A 253 7.15 9.85 -3.40
N LEU A 254 6.48 10.29 -2.35
CA LEU A 254 5.20 9.75 -1.88
C LEU A 254 4.02 10.01 -2.84
N ALA A 255 4.06 11.16 -3.53
CA ALA A 255 3.02 11.57 -4.47
C ALA A 255 3.51 12.72 -5.37
N LEU A 256 2.76 13.02 -6.43
CA LEU A 256 2.93 14.23 -7.24
C LEU A 256 1.83 15.25 -6.95
N LYS A 257 2.06 16.51 -7.34
CA LYS A 257 1.13 17.64 -7.16
C LYS A 257 0.73 17.81 -5.68
N GLY A 258 1.75 17.94 -4.83
CA GLY A 258 1.63 18.21 -3.41
C GLY A 258 1.23 19.66 -3.09
N ASN A 259 0.87 19.91 -1.83
CA ASN A 259 0.54 21.25 -1.34
C ASN A 259 1.75 22.20 -1.42
N ASN A 260 1.50 23.51 -1.43
CA ASN A 260 2.55 24.55 -1.42
C ASN A 260 3.51 24.46 -2.61
N ASP A 261 2.95 24.27 -3.81
CA ASP A 261 3.68 24.17 -5.08
C ASP A 261 4.79 23.09 -5.06
N ILE A 262 4.53 21.98 -4.35
CA ILE A 262 5.42 20.82 -4.31
C ILE A 262 5.07 19.93 -5.49
N ASP A 263 5.92 19.91 -6.52
CA ASP A 263 5.65 19.10 -7.70
C ASP A 263 5.74 17.58 -7.43
N LEU A 264 6.74 17.19 -6.64
CA LEU A 264 7.03 15.83 -6.18
C LEU A 264 7.23 15.86 -4.65
N VAL A 265 6.43 15.11 -3.92
CA VAL A 265 6.45 15.02 -2.46
C VAL A 265 7.63 14.14 -2.04
N ARG A 266 8.79 14.77 -1.77
CA ARG A 266 10.07 14.11 -1.45
C ARG A 266 10.10 13.55 -0.03
N VAL A 267 9.26 12.55 0.23
CA VAL A 267 9.20 11.80 1.49
C VAL A 267 9.60 10.36 1.20
N MET A 268 10.72 9.92 1.77
CA MET A 268 11.10 8.51 1.75
C MET A 268 10.07 7.71 2.57
N ASN A 269 9.62 6.56 2.08
CA ASN A 269 8.44 5.91 2.63
C ASN A 269 8.50 4.39 2.48
N SER A 270 7.70 3.67 3.28
CA SER A 270 7.64 2.21 3.24
C SER A 270 6.70 1.65 2.18
N ASP A 271 6.07 2.49 1.34
CA ASP A 271 5.12 2.01 0.33
C ASP A 271 5.79 1.16 -0.75
N ASP A 272 7.13 1.14 -0.76
CA ASP A 272 7.88 0.20 -1.57
C ASP A 272 7.46 -1.26 -1.34
N GLY A 273 6.96 -1.56 -0.13
CA GLY A 273 6.41 -2.86 0.24
C GLY A 273 5.24 -3.31 -0.64
N PHE A 274 4.43 -2.38 -1.16
CA PHE A 274 3.34 -2.73 -2.08
C PHE A 274 3.86 -3.39 -3.36
N ARG A 275 4.90 -2.79 -3.96
CA ARG A 275 5.49 -3.32 -5.21
C ARG A 275 6.15 -4.67 -4.96
N HIS A 276 6.89 -4.83 -3.87
CA HIS A 276 7.50 -6.11 -3.49
C HIS A 276 6.46 -7.19 -3.20
N PHE A 277 5.33 -6.83 -2.61
CA PHE A 277 4.29 -7.77 -2.23
C PHE A 277 3.37 -8.15 -3.40
N LEU A 278 2.99 -7.20 -4.26
CA LEU A 278 1.95 -7.40 -5.27
C LEU A 278 2.48 -7.75 -6.66
N LEU A 279 3.75 -7.45 -6.96
CA LEU A 279 4.29 -7.55 -8.31
C LEU A 279 5.49 -8.50 -8.43
N ASN A 280 5.56 -9.17 -9.57
CA ASN A 280 6.69 -9.98 -10.01
C ASN A 280 7.30 -9.37 -11.28
N THR A 281 7.83 -8.16 -11.15
CA THR A 281 8.30 -7.36 -12.29
C THR A 281 9.41 -8.07 -13.06
N THR A 282 9.46 -7.81 -14.38
CA THR A 282 10.32 -8.53 -15.34
C THR A 282 11.49 -7.70 -15.85
N ASN A 283 11.45 -6.38 -15.70
CA ASN A 283 12.58 -5.49 -16.00
C ASN A 283 13.67 -5.64 -14.94
N GLN A 284 14.70 -6.42 -15.25
CA GLN A 284 15.74 -6.82 -14.31
C GLN A 284 16.58 -5.64 -13.79
N THR A 285 16.89 -4.66 -14.64
CA THR A 285 17.67 -3.48 -14.22
C THR A 285 16.89 -2.65 -13.20
N GLN A 286 15.60 -2.41 -13.49
CA GLN A 286 14.73 -1.68 -12.60
C GLN A 286 14.48 -2.45 -11.28
N LEU A 287 14.22 -3.76 -11.36
CA LEU A 287 14.04 -4.63 -10.19
C LEU A 287 15.27 -4.60 -9.27
N SER A 288 16.47 -4.74 -9.83
CA SER A 288 17.72 -4.73 -9.06
C SER A 288 17.97 -3.38 -8.39
N SER A 289 17.75 -2.27 -9.11
CA SER A 289 17.86 -0.92 -8.54
C SER A 289 16.86 -0.74 -7.39
N TYR A 290 15.60 -1.13 -7.61
CA TYR A 290 14.52 -1.00 -6.64
C TYR A 290 14.77 -1.82 -5.36
N LEU A 291 15.21 -3.07 -5.47
CA LEU A 291 15.59 -3.91 -4.34
C LEU A 291 16.79 -3.34 -3.57
N SER A 292 17.80 -2.85 -4.29
CA SER A 292 18.99 -2.24 -3.67
C SER A 292 18.61 -1.03 -2.83
N GLN A 293 17.74 -0.16 -3.38
CA GLN A 293 17.29 1.06 -2.74
C GLN A 293 16.43 0.75 -1.50
N THR A 294 15.50 -0.21 -1.60
CA THR A 294 14.68 -0.65 -0.45
C THR A 294 15.57 -1.21 0.66
N ALA A 295 16.58 -2.00 0.29
CA ALA A 295 17.52 -2.56 1.26
C ALA A 295 18.34 -1.46 1.96
N ASP A 296 18.77 -0.40 1.25
CA ASP A 296 19.43 0.75 1.89
C ASP A 296 18.51 1.43 2.90
N HIS A 297 17.24 1.64 2.57
CA HIS A 297 16.29 2.31 3.46
C HIS A 297 16.01 1.50 4.74
N ILE A 298 16.00 0.17 4.64
CA ILE A 298 15.84 -0.72 5.80
C ILE A 298 17.13 -0.81 6.62
N LEU A 299 18.29 -0.85 5.97
CA LEU A 299 19.58 -1.02 6.67
C LEU A 299 20.06 0.28 7.35
N GLN A 300 19.67 1.44 6.82
CA GLN A 300 20.03 2.73 7.40
C GLN A 300 19.08 3.12 8.54
N PRO A 301 19.61 3.64 9.67
CA PRO A 301 18.79 4.17 10.75
C PRO A 301 18.09 5.47 10.34
N PHE A 302 16.89 5.70 10.86
CA PHE A 302 16.23 7.00 10.77
C PHE A 302 17.09 8.10 11.44
N PRO A 303 17.27 9.29 10.84
CA PRO A 303 16.60 9.79 9.63
C PRO A 303 17.31 9.52 8.29
N ALA A 304 18.46 8.83 8.24
CA ALA A 304 19.10 8.46 6.97
C ALA A 304 18.31 7.41 6.19
N GLY A 305 17.66 6.47 6.88
CA GLY A 305 16.74 5.48 6.33
C GLY A 305 15.38 5.50 7.04
N LEU A 306 14.72 4.35 7.10
CA LEU A 306 13.40 4.18 7.71
C LEU A 306 13.42 3.41 9.04
N THR A 307 14.53 2.75 9.37
CA THR A 307 14.56 1.83 10.52
C THR A 307 14.84 2.55 11.84
N THR A 308 14.04 2.24 12.83
CA THR A 308 14.28 2.55 14.26
C THR A 308 14.33 1.24 15.04
N ASN A 309 14.64 1.28 16.34
CA ASN A 309 14.55 0.10 17.19
C ASN A 309 13.10 -0.33 17.52
N ILE A 310 12.09 0.43 17.09
CA ILE A 310 10.67 0.11 17.32
C ILE A 310 9.93 -0.34 16.04
N GLY A 311 10.63 -0.37 14.90
CA GLY A 311 10.03 -0.69 13.61
C GLY A 311 10.60 0.14 12.45
N LEU A 312 10.06 -0.13 11.27
CA LEU A 312 10.23 0.63 10.04
C LEU A 312 9.15 1.73 9.97
N LEU A 313 9.57 2.99 9.82
CA LEU A 313 8.64 4.12 9.71
C LEU A 313 7.95 4.14 8.35
N VAL A 314 6.68 4.57 8.32
CA VAL A 314 5.91 4.68 7.05
C VAL A 314 6.25 5.91 6.23
N ALA A 315 6.81 6.95 6.85
CA ALA A 315 7.25 8.17 6.19
C ALA A 315 8.48 8.76 6.89
N ASN A 316 9.41 9.28 6.09
CA ASN A 316 10.60 10.00 6.49
C ASN A 316 10.71 11.31 5.70
N PRO A 317 10.38 12.46 6.33
CA PRO A 317 10.41 13.78 5.69
C PRO A 317 11.80 14.43 5.64
N ALA A 318 12.86 13.79 6.17
CA ALA A 318 14.16 14.43 6.39
C ALA A 318 14.83 14.93 5.10
N TYR A 319 14.53 14.29 3.97
CA TYR A 319 15.03 14.67 2.65
C TYR A 319 14.19 15.72 1.92
N GLY A 320 13.14 16.24 2.55
CA GLY A 320 12.19 17.15 1.90
C GLY A 320 12.71 18.58 1.69
N GLY A 321 13.61 19.07 2.55
CA GLY A 321 14.25 20.38 2.43
C GLY A 321 13.33 21.61 2.57
N LYS A 322 12.05 21.41 2.87
CA LYS A 322 11.08 22.48 3.16
C LYS A 322 10.47 22.30 4.56
N PRO A 323 10.24 23.37 5.33
CA PRO A 323 9.65 23.28 6.67
C PRO A 323 8.29 22.55 6.73
N VAL A 324 7.50 22.64 5.65
CA VAL A 324 6.20 21.98 5.57
C VAL A 324 6.26 20.46 5.72
N TYR A 325 7.35 19.82 5.29
CA TYR A 325 7.50 18.37 5.46
C TYR A 325 7.57 17.98 6.93
N SER A 326 8.37 18.69 7.73
CA SER A 326 8.46 18.43 9.17
C SER A 326 7.17 18.81 9.91
N ALA A 327 6.47 19.85 9.44
CA ALA A 327 5.18 20.26 10.02
C ALA A 327 4.06 19.23 9.77
N ASN A 328 4.07 18.58 8.61
CA ASN A 328 3.01 17.66 8.20
C ASN A 328 3.27 16.20 8.61
N PHE A 329 4.53 15.75 8.56
CA PHE A 329 4.93 14.38 8.87
C PHE A 329 5.59 14.29 10.25
N THR A 330 4.80 14.62 11.27
CA THR A 330 5.23 14.55 12.68
C THR A 330 5.11 13.14 13.24
N THR A 331 5.64 12.90 14.44
CA THR A 331 5.43 11.66 15.19
C THR A 331 3.97 11.49 15.63
N SER A 332 3.21 12.57 15.71
CA SER A 332 1.79 12.58 16.08
C SER A 332 0.83 12.49 14.89
N ALA A 333 1.31 12.57 13.66
CA ALA A 333 0.46 12.48 12.48
C ALA A 333 0.16 11.00 12.14
N TYR A 334 -1.10 10.68 11.83
CA TYR A 334 -1.58 9.32 11.58
C TYR A 334 -0.78 8.56 10.50
N HIS A 335 -0.30 9.29 9.49
CA HIS A 335 0.57 8.80 8.41
C HIS A 335 1.94 9.51 8.40
N GLY A 336 2.38 10.02 9.54
CA GLY A 336 3.66 10.70 9.73
C GLY A 336 4.83 9.74 9.96
N THR A 337 5.76 10.12 10.83
CA THR A 337 6.93 9.30 11.22
C THR A 337 6.53 8.23 12.23
N VAL A 338 5.55 7.41 11.87
CA VAL A 338 4.94 6.35 12.70
C VAL A 338 5.19 4.97 12.10
N VAL A 339 4.88 3.92 12.86
CA VAL A 339 4.98 2.53 12.43
C VAL A 339 3.58 1.91 12.36
N TRP A 340 3.28 1.27 11.23
CA TRP A 340 2.01 0.56 11.00
C TRP A 340 2.27 -0.95 10.94
N SER A 341 1.52 -1.73 11.72
CA SER A 341 1.73 -3.20 11.81
C SER A 341 1.59 -3.88 10.47
N TRP A 342 0.51 -3.60 9.74
CA TRP A 342 0.26 -4.25 8.46
C TRP A 342 1.31 -3.86 7.41
N GLN A 343 1.78 -2.60 7.39
CA GLN A 343 2.87 -2.15 6.50
C GLN A 343 4.18 -2.90 6.77
N LEU A 344 4.55 -3.09 8.05
CA LEU A 344 5.70 -3.92 8.41
C LEU A 344 5.55 -5.34 7.90
N SER A 345 4.39 -5.95 8.13
CA SER A 345 4.12 -7.31 7.70
C SER A 345 4.13 -7.44 6.17
N MET A 346 3.65 -6.41 5.44
CA MET A 346 3.66 -6.35 3.99
C MET A 346 5.07 -6.21 3.44
N MET A 347 5.90 -5.33 3.99
CA MET A 347 7.31 -5.21 3.59
C MET A 347 8.06 -6.53 3.79
N ALA A 348 7.88 -7.16 4.96
CA ALA A 348 8.51 -8.45 5.26
C ALA A 348 8.05 -9.56 4.30
N ALA A 349 6.74 -9.70 4.09
CA ALA A 349 6.18 -10.68 3.16
C ALA A 349 6.54 -10.38 1.70
N GLY A 350 6.66 -9.10 1.32
CA GLY A 350 7.08 -8.68 -0.01
C GLY A 350 8.53 -9.05 -0.30
N LEU A 351 9.45 -8.73 0.61
CA LEU A 351 10.85 -9.13 0.47
C LEU A 351 11.01 -10.66 0.43
N GLU A 352 10.26 -11.38 1.27
CA GLU A 352 10.21 -12.85 1.24
C GLU A 352 9.77 -13.36 -0.14
N ARG A 353 8.70 -12.79 -0.70
CA ARG A 353 8.22 -13.15 -2.05
C ARG A 353 9.29 -12.91 -3.11
N GLN A 354 10.01 -11.78 -3.05
CA GLN A 354 11.08 -11.51 -4.00
C GLN A 354 12.22 -12.53 -3.84
N LEU A 355 12.69 -12.80 -2.62
CA LEU A 355 13.73 -13.80 -2.36
C LEU A 355 13.31 -15.23 -2.79
N ASP A 356 12.04 -15.60 -2.60
CA ASP A 356 11.51 -16.90 -3.02
C ASP A 356 11.50 -17.07 -4.55
N ARG A 357 11.48 -15.98 -5.33
CA ARG A 357 11.63 -16.05 -6.80
C ARG A 357 12.97 -16.64 -7.23
N CYS A 358 13.99 -16.62 -6.37
CA CYS A 358 15.29 -17.26 -6.63
C CYS A 358 15.21 -18.79 -6.69
N ARG A 359 14.08 -19.38 -6.29
CA ARG A 359 13.77 -20.82 -6.40
C ARG A 359 12.74 -21.13 -7.51
N SER A 360 12.32 -20.12 -8.27
CA SER A 360 11.32 -20.26 -9.33
C SER A 360 11.94 -20.74 -10.65
N LYS A 361 11.09 -21.05 -11.64
CA LYS A 361 11.56 -21.42 -13.00
C LYS A 361 12.16 -20.26 -13.77
N SER A 362 11.73 -19.03 -13.48
CA SER A 362 12.22 -17.81 -14.10
C SER A 362 12.93 -16.98 -13.04
N VAL A 363 14.17 -17.36 -12.76
CA VAL A 363 15.00 -16.75 -11.72
C VAL A 363 15.39 -15.32 -12.13
N PRO A 364 15.11 -14.31 -11.28
CA PRO A 364 15.57 -12.94 -11.52
C PRO A 364 17.09 -12.78 -11.43
N ASP A 365 17.66 -11.83 -12.17
CA ASP A 365 19.12 -11.61 -12.27
C ASP A 365 19.74 -11.27 -10.90
N PHE A 366 19.01 -10.56 -10.03
CA PHE A 366 19.51 -10.19 -8.70
C PHE A 366 19.83 -11.42 -7.83
N CYS A 367 19.23 -12.58 -8.10
CA CYS A 367 19.45 -13.80 -7.33
C CYS A 367 20.88 -14.36 -7.50
N GLU A 368 21.53 -14.08 -8.63
CA GLU A 368 22.92 -14.49 -8.89
C GLU A 368 23.93 -13.37 -8.59
N ASP A 369 23.44 -12.13 -8.35
CA ASP A 369 24.26 -10.99 -7.99
C ASP A 369 24.88 -11.16 -6.60
N GLN A 370 26.20 -11.29 -6.58
CA GLN A 370 27.00 -11.56 -5.37
C GLN A 370 27.02 -10.41 -4.35
N THR A 371 26.51 -9.24 -4.71
CA THR A 371 26.41 -8.06 -3.83
C THR A 371 24.97 -7.81 -3.43
N LEU A 372 24.05 -7.82 -4.40
CA LEU A 372 22.67 -7.44 -4.17
C LEU A 372 21.88 -8.52 -3.43
N PHE A 373 22.00 -9.81 -3.79
CA PHE A 373 21.28 -10.87 -3.09
C PHE A 373 21.62 -10.91 -1.58
N PRO A 374 22.90 -10.88 -1.15
CA PRO A 374 23.24 -10.77 0.26
C PRO A 374 22.73 -9.49 0.92
N LYS A 375 22.75 -8.35 0.22
CA LYS A 375 22.24 -7.07 0.74
C LYS A 375 20.74 -7.13 1.02
N VAL A 376 19.94 -7.67 0.09
CA VAL A 376 18.49 -7.85 0.26
C VAL A 376 18.19 -8.83 1.40
N THR A 377 18.92 -9.95 1.47
CA THR A 377 18.78 -10.92 2.56
C THR A 377 19.13 -10.29 3.93
N THR A 378 20.17 -9.45 3.99
CA THR A 378 20.54 -8.73 5.21
C THR A 378 19.45 -7.73 5.62
N ALA A 379 18.86 -7.02 4.66
CA ALA A 379 17.73 -6.11 4.93
C ALA A 379 16.49 -6.86 5.43
N TYR A 380 16.13 -7.99 4.80
CA TYR A 380 15.05 -8.86 5.26
C TYR A 380 15.26 -9.30 6.71
N ASN A 381 16.47 -9.75 7.04
CA ASN A 381 16.79 -10.18 8.39
C ASN A 381 16.79 -9.03 9.40
N ARG A 382 17.34 -7.87 9.04
CA ARG A 382 17.30 -6.69 9.89
C ARG A 382 15.88 -6.25 10.20
N LEU A 383 14.98 -6.27 9.21
CA LEU A 383 13.58 -5.98 9.39
C LEU A 383 12.93 -6.97 10.38
N TRP A 384 13.17 -8.27 10.20
CA TRP A 384 12.63 -9.28 11.10
C TRP A 384 13.18 -9.21 12.52
N ASP A 385 14.46 -8.91 12.69
CA ASP A 385 15.06 -8.74 14.02
C ASP A 385 14.32 -7.63 14.79
N VAL A 386 14.06 -6.48 14.13
CA VAL A 386 13.30 -5.37 14.73
C VAL A 386 11.84 -5.78 15.00
N ILE A 387 11.18 -6.50 14.09
CA ILE A 387 9.81 -6.99 14.29
C ILE A 387 9.74 -7.92 15.52
N GLU A 388 10.65 -8.87 15.64
CA GLU A 388 10.67 -9.87 16.72
C GLU A 388 11.01 -9.24 18.08
N GLU A 389 11.95 -8.28 18.11
CA GLU A 389 12.25 -7.46 19.29
C GLU A 389 11.02 -6.69 19.79
N ASN A 390 10.09 -6.35 18.91
CA ASN A 390 8.86 -5.61 19.20
C ASN A 390 7.59 -6.48 19.23
N SER A 391 7.73 -7.79 19.37
CA SER A 391 6.61 -8.77 19.37
C SER A 391 5.42 -8.43 20.27
N ARG A 392 5.62 -7.66 21.36
CA ARG A 392 4.56 -7.27 22.30
C ARG A 392 3.60 -6.22 21.75
N ILE A 393 3.99 -5.44 20.74
CA ILE A 393 3.19 -4.32 20.21
C ILE A 393 2.68 -4.58 18.79
N LEU A 394 3.08 -5.68 18.14
CA LEU A 394 2.69 -6.02 16.76
C LEU A 394 1.18 -6.18 16.55
N GLY A 395 0.41 -6.44 17.62
CA GLY A 395 -1.05 -6.49 17.59
C GLY A 395 -1.74 -5.12 17.61
N SER A 396 -0.97 -4.03 17.68
CA SER A 396 -1.49 -2.67 17.56
C SER A 396 -1.65 -2.31 16.09
N GLU A 397 -2.61 -1.45 15.77
CA GLU A 397 -2.75 -0.87 14.43
C GLU A 397 -1.51 -0.04 14.04
N VAL A 398 -1.24 0.99 14.84
CA VAL A 398 -0.21 2.00 14.63
C VAL A 398 0.41 2.37 15.97
N TRP A 399 1.71 2.62 15.98
CA TRP A 399 2.41 3.19 17.11
C TRP A 399 3.41 4.24 16.66
N SER A 400 3.76 5.12 17.59
CA SER A 400 4.72 6.19 17.38
C SER A 400 5.87 6.06 18.39
N TRP A 401 6.66 7.11 18.54
CA TRP A 401 7.82 7.13 19.42
C TRP A 401 7.98 8.44 20.19
N ARG A 402 8.62 8.31 21.36
CA ARG A 402 9.34 9.40 22.03
C ARG A 402 10.81 9.04 22.09
N TYR A 403 11.68 9.97 21.76
CA TYR A 403 13.13 9.76 21.89
C TYR A 403 13.58 10.10 23.31
N ALA A 404 14.15 9.13 24.01
CA ALA A 404 14.70 9.27 25.36
C ALA A 404 15.74 8.18 25.61
N ASP A 405 16.71 8.44 26.49
CA ASP A 405 17.78 7.49 26.83
C ASP A 405 18.51 6.94 25.58
N ASP A 406 18.79 7.85 24.64
CA ASP A 406 19.43 7.58 23.34
C ASP A 406 18.71 6.53 22.47
N THR A 407 17.41 6.29 22.70
CA THR A 407 16.61 5.30 21.97
C THR A 407 15.20 5.79 21.61
N PHE A 408 14.59 5.17 20.59
CA PHE A 408 13.18 5.39 20.28
C PHE A 408 12.33 4.51 21.19
N ASN A 409 11.46 5.11 22.00
CA ASN A 409 10.56 4.39 22.88
C ASN A 409 9.16 4.38 22.26
N ALA A 410 8.63 3.19 22.00
CA ALA A 410 7.30 3.03 21.41
C ALA A 410 6.23 3.61 22.33
N VAL A 411 5.28 4.37 21.76
CA VAL A 411 4.11 4.91 22.45
C VAL A 411 2.88 4.74 21.57
N ALA A 412 1.69 4.63 22.18
CA ALA A 412 0.46 4.68 21.42
C ALA A 412 0.32 6.05 20.75
N LEU A 413 -0.23 6.10 19.52
CA LEU A 413 -0.38 7.37 18.81
C LEU A 413 -1.24 8.36 19.61
N GLY A 414 -2.33 7.87 20.22
CA GLY A 414 -3.22 8.66 21.07
C GLY A 414 -2.60 9.19 22.36
N ASP A 415 -1.42 8.69 22.77
CA ASP A 415 -0.67 9.22 23.92
C ASP A 415 0.14 10.48 23.55
N LEU A 416 0.26 10.81 22.26
CA LEU A 416 0.90 12.03 21.78
C LEU A 416 -0.15 13.15 21.62
N PRO A 417 0.22 14.41 21.90
CA PRO A 417 -0.63 15.54 21.52
C PRO A 417 -0.95 15.46 20.03
N PRO A 418 -2.20 15.71 19.60
CA PRO A 418 -2.52 15.75 18.19
C PRO A 418 -1.71 16.84 17.48
N PRO A 419 -1.45 16.69 16.16
CA PRO A 419 -0.95 17.79 15.37
C PRO A 419 -1.84 19.04 15.52
N PRO A 420 -1.28 20.26 15.41
CA PRO A 420 -2.07 21.47 15.54
C PRO A 420 -3.27 21.49 14.58
N GLY A 421 -4.46 21.76 15.10
CA GLY A 421 -5.67 21.90 14.29
C GLY A 421 -6.39 20.59 13.93
N VAL A 422 -5.92 19.44 14.41
CA VAL A 422 -6.64 18.16 14.29
C VAL A 422 -7.03 17.61 15.66
N ASN A 423 -8.05 16.75 15.68
CA ASN A 423 -8.44 16.03 16.88
C ASN A 423 -7.46 14.88 17.16
N PRO A 424 -7.30 14.44 18.43
CA PRO A 424 -6.56 13.23 18.74
C PRO A 424 -7.05 12.04 17.92
N THR A 425 -6.12 11.35 17.28
CA THR A 425 -6.38 10.06 16.65
C THR A 425 -6.02 8.96 17.64
N GLU A 426 -6.99 8.13 18.01
CA GLU A 426 -6.75 6.95 18.82
C GLU A 426 -6.22 5.82 17.93
N SER A 427 -5.20 5.11 18.39
CA SER A 427 -4.84 3.81 17.81
C SER A 427 -5.87 2.78 18.25
N ASN A 428 -6.60 2.15 17.32
CA ASN A 428 -7.59 1.15 17.69
C ASN A 428 -6.89 -0.14 18.16
N VAL A 429 -7.38 -0.69 19.28
CA VAL A 429 -6.74 -1.84 19.94
C VAL A 429 -6.86 -3.13 19.12
N VAL A 430 -7.89 -3.29 18.28
CA VAL A 430 -8.04 -4.44 17.37
C VAL A 430 -8.81 -4.02 16.12
N GLN A 431 -8.10 -3.74 15.04
CA GLN A 431 -8.66 -3.72 13.68
C GLN A 431 -8.22 -4.98 12.94
N TYR A 432 -8.93 -5.37 11.88
CA TYR A 432 -8.56 -6.57 11.12
C TYR A 432 -7.13 -6.48 10.57
N TRP A 433 -6.67 -5.28 10.20
CA TRP A 433 -5.29 -5.05 9.76
C TRP A 433 -4.24 -5.12 10.87
N SER A 434 -4.63 -5.04 12.14
CA SER A 434 -3.73 -5.28 13.27
C SER A 434 -3.38 -6.77 13.47
N LEU A 435 -4.03 -7.67 12.72
CA LEU A 435 -3.94 -9.13 12.93
C LEU A 435 -3.01 -9.84 11.93
N THR A 436 -2.32 -9.12 11.04
CA THR A 436 -1.53 -9.74 9.96
C THR A 436 -0.40 -10.64 10.46
N PHE A 437 0.22 -10.29 11.60
CA PHE A 437 1.26 -11.10 12.23
C PHE A 437 0.77 -12.40 12.89
N LEU A 438 -0.55 -12.68 12.90
CA LEU A 438 -1.05 -14.03 13.18
C LEU A 438 -0.60 -15.02 12.09
N ALA A 439 -0.49 -14.55 10.85
CA ALA A 439 -0.14 -15.35 9.67
C ALA A 439 1.30 -15.13 9.21
N VAL A 440 1.72 -13.86 9.14
CA VAL A 440 3.03 -13.47 8.62
C VAL A 440 4.10 -13.78 9.68
N LYS A 441 5.04 -14.65 9.32
CA LYS A 441 6.15 -15.11 10.18
C LYS A 441 7.43 -15.13 9.37
N ARG A 442 8.57 -15.00 10.06
CA ARG A 442 9.89 -15.10 9.44
C ARG A 442 10.04 -16.45 8.74
N ASN A 443 10.50 -16.43 7.51
CA ASN A 443 10.94 -17.61 6.80
C ASN A 443 12.38 -17.93 7.21
N GLU A 444 12.53 -18.93 8.08
CA GLU A 444 13.82 -19.37 8.62
C GLU A 444 14.83 -19.83 7.55
N SER A 445 14.38 -20.09 6.31
CA SER A 445 15.31 -20.43 5.22
C SER A 445 16.16 -19.27 4.72
N PHE A 446 15.81 -18.03 5.10
CA PHE A 446 16.55 -16.81 4.74
C PHE A 446 17.33 -16.20 5.90
N ARG A 447 17.35 -16.87 7.07
CA ARG A 447 18.04 -16.37 8.26
C ARG A 447 19.56 -16.39 8.15
#